data_AF-A0A2S9VDW6-F1
#
_entry.id   AF-A0A2S9VDW6-F1
#
_cell.length_a   1.000
_cell.length_b   1.000
_cell.length_c   1.000
_cell.angle_alpha   90.00
_cell.angle_beta   90.00
_cell.angle_gamma   90.00
#
_symmetry.space_group_name_H-M   'P 1'
#
loop_
_entity.id
_entity.type
_entity.pdbx_description
1 polymer ?
#
loop_
_entity_poly.entity_id
_entity_poly.type
_entity_poly.pdbx_seq_one_letter_code
_entity_poly.pdbx_strand_id
1 'polypeptide(L)'
;MNRLILSLCLLLLPTLSVAGNPGYSVDYIRGEGDVEGIKLAARYNAGPLSYISDDILLYWEASVNFWEYGAEDNHDTDFVLAVSPVLVKQIGTIKQAPLFLEAGIGLSLIEDTTFAGKDVSTHYQFEDRLAGQDHEHLLTN
;
A
#
# COMPACT_ATOMS: atom_id res chain seq x y z
N MET A 1 -9.33 -18.45 20.63
CA MET A 1 -8.18 -18.46 19.70
C MET A 1 -7.74 -17.06 19.29
N ASN A 2 -8.64 -16.10 19.06
CA ASN A 2 -8.32 -14.76 18.55
C ASN A 2 -7.36 -13.91 19.42
N ARG A 3 -7.37 -14.09 20.75
CA ARG A 3 -6.46 -13.34 21.64
C ARG A 3 -5.01 -13.84 21.65
N LEU A 4 -4.78 -15.10 21.26
CA LEU A 4 -3.45 -15.69 21.23
C LEU A 4 -2.68 -15.27 19.96
N ILE A 5 -3.40 -15.13 18.84
CA ILE A 5 -2.84 -14.71 17.54
C ILE A 5 -2.41 -13.24 17.60
N LEU A 6 -3.20 -12.37 18.23
CA LEU A 6 -2.87 -10.95 18.42
C LEU A 6 -1.62 -10.75 19.29
N SER A 7 -1.49 -11.55 20.35
CA SER A 7 -0.33 -11.50 21.25
C SER A 7 0.94 -12.04 20.58
N LEU A 8 0.80 -13.01 19.68
CA LEU A 8 1.92 -13.61 18.95
C LEU A 8 2.46 -12.67 17.84
N CYS A 9 1.59 -11.87 17.20
CA CYS A 9 2.02 -10.83 16.25
C CYS A 9 2.84 -9.72 16.91
N LEU A 10 2.52 -9.35 18.15
CA LEU A 10 3.24 -8.29 18.87
C LEU A 10 4.64 -8.72 19.34
N LEU A 11 4.87 -10.03 19.49
CA LEU A 11 6.15 -10.62 19.90
C LEU A 11 7.09 -10.89 18.71
N LEU A 12 6.60 -10.72 17.48
CA LEU A 12 7.33 -10.89 16.21
C LEU A 12 7.66 -9.55 15.55
N LEU A 13 7.71 -8.45 16.30
CA LEU A 13 8.40 -7.24 15.89
C LEU A 13 9.87 -7.35 16.32
N PRO A 14 10.76 -8.05 15.58
CA PRO A 14 12.16 -7.71 15.72
C PRO A 14 12.25 -6.21 15.40
N THR A 15 13.10 -5.51 16.12
CA THR A 15 13.66 -4.25 15.64
C THR A 15 14.35 -4.56 14.32
N LEU A 16 13.58 -4.56 13.23
CA LEU A 16 14.10 -4.50 11.88
C LEU A 16 14.81 -3.15 11.84
N SER A 17 16.10 -3.15 12.15
CA SER A 17 17.01 -2.11 11.68
C SER A 17 17.06 -2.27 10.17
N VAL A 18 16.03 -1.71 9.54
CA VAL A 18 15.89 -1.63 8.11
C VAL A 18 16.97 -0.66 7.64
N ALA A 19 17.94 -1.16 6.87
CA ALA A 19 18.96 -0.33 6.24
C ALA A 19 18.32 0.46 5.08
N GLY A 20 17.62 1.54 5.40
CA GLY A 20 16.94 2.42 4.44
C GLY A 20 16.09 3.45 5.19
N ASN A 21 15.52 4.42 4.47
CA ASN A 21 14.64 5.42 5.07
C ASN A 21 13.20 4.86 5.12
N PRO A 22 12.67 4.44 6.28
CA PRO A 22 11.30 3.95 6.36
C PRO A 22 10.31 5.11 6.17
N GLY A 23 9.24 4.87 5.42
CA GLY A 23 8.14 5.82 5.24
C GLY A 23 6.84 5.27 5.78
N TYR A 24 5.90 6.14 6.16
CA TYR A 24 4.55 5.75 6.57
C TYR A 24 3.53 6.63 5.86
N SER A 25 2.39 6.07 5.47
CA SER A 25 1.27 6.83 4.90
C SER A 25 -0.06 6.44 5.52
N VAL A 26 -0.98 7.39 5.50
CA VAL A 26 -2.40 7.23 5.80
C VAL A 26 -3.15 7.81 4.62
N ASP A 27 -3.88 6.97 3.90
CA ASP A 27 -4.53 7.34 2.66
C ASP A 27 -6.03 7.09 2.80
N TYR A 28 -6.85 8.05 2.41
CA TYR A 28 -8.28 7.83 2.19
C TYR A 28 -8.48 7.30 0.76
N ILE A 29 -9.21 6.20 0.63
CA ILE A 29 -9.43 5.55 -0.65
C ILE A 29 -10.92 5.50 -0.95
N ARG A 30 -11.29 5.87 -2.18
CA ARG A 30 -12.62 5.66 -2.74
C ARG A 30 -12.52 4.66 -3.88
N GLY A 31 -13.20 3.53 -3.73
CA GLY A 31 -13.30 2.46 -4.70
C GLY A 31 -14.41 2.71 -5.72
N GLU A 32 -14.76 1.66 -6.47
CA GLU A 32 -15.89 1.67 -7.39
C GLU A 32 -17.22 1.65 -6.61
N GLY A 33 -18.19 2.49 -7.00
CA GLY A 33 -19.48 2.57 -6.33
C GLY A 33 -19.39 3.25 -4.96
N ASP A 34 -20.11 2.72 -3.98
CA ASP A 34 -20.17 3.24 -2.61
C ASP A 34 -19.15 2.54 -1.69
N VAL A 35 -17.94 2.30 -2.21
CA VAL A 35 -16.84 1.69 -1.45
C VAL A 35 -15.89 2.78 -1.02
N GLU A 36 -15.70 2.92 0.28
CA GLU A 36 -14.74 3.87 0.85
C GLU A 36 -13.85 3.16 1.87
N GLY A 37 -12.70 3.75 2.16
CA GLY A 37 -11.74 3.10 3.03
C GLY A 37 -10.58 3.96 3.46
N ILE A 38 -9.81 3.40 4.38
CA ILE A 38 -8.58 3.99 4.87
C ILE A 38 -7.47 2.94 4.71
N LYS A 39 -6.34 3.37 4.15
CA LYS A 39 -5.11 2.58 4.06
C LYS A 39 -4.06 3.12 4.99
N LEU A 40 -3.42 2.21 5.71
CA LEU A 40 -2.22 2.47 6.48
C LEU A 40 -1.09 1.69 5.83
N ALA A 41 0.02 2.36 5.51
CA ALA A 41 1.15 1.71 4.86
C ALA A 41 2.49 2.04 5.52
N ALA A 42 3.39 1.07 5.49
CA ALA A 42 4.79 1.22 5.83
C ALA A 42 5.63 0.87 4.61
N ARG A 43 6.61 1.73 4.30
CA ARG A 43 7.49 1.61 3.13
C ARG A 43 8.93 1.43 3.54
N TYR A 44 9.63 0.58 2.81
CA TYR A 44 11.07 0.39 2.88
C TYR A 44 11.72 0.70 1.54
N ASN A 45 12.54 1.74 1.49
CA ASN A 45 13.30 2.10 0.30
C ASN A 45 14.50 1.14 0.11
N ALA A 46 14.43 0.28 -0.91
CA ALA A 46 15.49 -0.66 -1.27
C ALA A 46 16.61 -0.01 -2.12
N GLY A 47 16.36 1.20 -2.64
CA GLY A 47 17.32 1.97 -3.42
C GLY A 47 17.22 1.73 -4.93
N PRO A 48 18.22 2.17 -5.71
CA PRO A 48 18.24 1.99 -7.16
C PRO A 48 18.27 0.52 -7.55
N LEU A 49 17.50 0.17 -8.58
CA LEU A 49 17.50 -1.14 -9.19
C LEU A 49 18.48 -1.17 -10.35
N SER A 50 19.78 -1.04 -10.03
CA SER A 50 20.89 -0.89 -10.99
C SER A 50 21.01 -2.02 -12.03
N TYR A 51 20.39 -3.18 -11.78
CA TYR A 51 20.32 -4.24 -12.79
C TYR A 51 19.41 -3.90 -13.98
N ILE A 52 18.40 -3.06 -13.77
CA ILE A 52 17.50 -2.56 -14.83
C ILE A 52 17.94 -1.17 -15.28
N SER A 53 18.05 -0.23 -14.35
CA SER A 53 18.51 1.13 -14.58
C SER A 53 18.74 1.85 -13.25
N ASP A 54 19.78 2.70 -13.19
CA ASP A 54 20.09 3.48 -11.98
C ASP A 54 19.06 4.58 -11.68
N ASP A 55 18.22 4.95 -12.66
CA ASP A 55 17.14 5.94 -12.51
C ASP A 55 15.80 5.34 -12.04
N ILE A 56 15.75 4.01 -11.85
CA ILE A 56 14.58 3.31 -11.32
C ILE A 56 14.87 2.94 -9.88
N LEU A 57 14.07 3.49 -8.96
CA LEU A 57 14.15 3.15 -7.54
C LEU A 57 13.15 2.04 -7.23
N LEU A 58 13.49 1.20 -6.27
CA LEU A 58 12.59 0.19 -5.71
C LEU A 58 12.30 0.52 -4.25
N TYR A 59 11.03 0.48 -3.88
CA TYR A 59 10.62 0.36 -2.48
C TYR A 59 9.68 -0.83 -2.30
N TRP A 60 9.67 -1.38 -1.09
CA TRP A 60 8.68 -2.37 -0.65
C TRP A 60 7.65 -1.66 0.21
N GLU A 61 6.36 -1.94 -0.02
CA GLU A 61 5.28 -1.47 0.84
C GLU A 61 4.60 -2.66 1.49
N ALA A 62 4.33 -2.54 2.79
CA ALA A 62 3.37 -3.37 3.50
C ALA A 62 2.21 -2.48 3.94
N SER A 63 0.98 -2.95 3.76
CA SER A 63 -0.20 -2.14 4.07
C SER A 63 -1.36 -2.96 4.64
N VAL A 64 -2.21 -2.26 5.37
CA VAL A 64 -3.55 -2.70 5.75
C VAL A 64 -4.56 -1.69 5.24
N ASN A 65 -5.60 -2.18 4.55
CA ASN A 65 -6.67 -1.37 4.00
C ASN A 65 -7.96 -1.79 4.69
N PHE A 66 -8.71 -0.84 5.23
CA PHE A 66 -10.04 -1.06 5.78
C PHE A 66 -11.04 -0.51 4.80
N TRP A 67 -12.03 -1.32 4.42
CA TRP A 67 -13.04 -0.97 3.45
C TRP A 67 -14.42 -1.09 4.06
N GLU A 68 -15.27 -0.13 3.73
CA GLU A 68 -16.68 -0.09 4.07
C GLU A 68 -17.50 -0.04 2.78
N TYR A 69 -18.56 -0.85 2.73
CA TYR A 69 -19.48 -0.90 1.60
C TYR A 69 -20.93 -0.94 2.08
N GLY A 70 -21.77 -0.06 1.55
CA GLY A 70 -23.21 -0.03 1.80
C GLY A 70 -23.71 1.23 2.52
N ALA A 71 -25.03 1.37 2.62
CA ALA A 71 -25.69 2.48 3.32
C ALA A 71 -25.76 2.24 4.84
N GLU A 72 -26.02 3.29 5.63
CA GLU A 72 -25.93 3.35 7.11
C GLU A 72 -26.53 2.16 7.90
N ASP A 73 -27.47 1.38 7.35
CA ASP A 73 -28.13 0.26 8.04
C ASP A 73 -27.66 -1.15 7.60
N ASN A 74 -26.82 -1.26 6.56
CA ASN A 74 -26.27 -2.52 6.04
C ASN A 74 -24.86 -2.28 5.48
N HIS A 75 -23.89 -2.18 6.38
CA HIS A 75 -22.49 -1.93 6.05
C HIS A 75 -21.65 -3.20 6.28
N ASP A 76 -21.01 -3.66 5.21
CA ASP A 76 -19.99 -4.71 5.29
C ASP A 76 -18.62 -4.06 5.45
N THR A 77 -17.85 -4.55 6.42
CA THR A 77 -16.47 -4.12 6.66
C THR A 77 -15.53 -5.27 6.32
N ASP A 78 -14.50 -4.98 5.54
CA ASP A 78 -13.46 -5.94 5.17
C ASP A 78 -12.08 -5.29 5.39
N PHE A 79 -11.06 -6.10 5.68
CA PHE A 79 -9.69 -5.64 5.67
C PHE A 79 -8.80 -6.45 4.73
N VAL A 80 -7.87 -5.72 4.11
CA VAL A 80 -6.91 -6.27 3.14
C VAL A 80 -5.50 -6.02 3.63
N LEU A 81 -4.74 -7.09 3.84
CA LEU A 81 -3.29 -7.02 4.07
C LEU A 81 -2.58 -7.17 2.74
N ALA A 82 -1.68 -6.27 2.39
CA ALA A 82 -0.95 -6.32 1.13
C ALA A 82 0.55 -6.07 1.29
N VAL A 83 1.34 -6.73 0.46
CA VAL A 83 2.78 -6.46 0.30
C VAL A 83 3.11 -6.33 -1.18
N SER A 84 3.74 -5.21 -1.54
CA SER A 84 3.98 -4.85 -2.92
C SER A 84 5.41 -4.32 -3.13
N PRO A 85 6.20 -4.87 -4.06
CA PRO A 85 7.34 -4.16 -4.63
C PRO A 85 6.82 -3.06 -5.57
N VAL A 86 7.35 -1.85 -5.42
CA VAL A 86 6.96 -0.69 -6.22
C VAL A 86 8.19 -0.04 -6.83
N LEU A 87 8.16 0.09 -8.16
CA LEU A 87 9.16 0.80 -8.93
C LEU A 87 8.76 2.27 -9.05
N VAL A 88 9.73 3.16 -8.86
CA VAL A 88 9.55 4.60 -8.97
C VAL A 88 10.53 5.15 -9.99
N LYS A 89 10.04 5.99 -10.90
CA LYS A 89 10.86 6.67 -11.89
C LYS A 89 10.48 8.14 -11.98
N GLN A 90 11.48 9.02 -11.98
CA GLN A 90 11.24 10.42 -12.34
C GLN A 90 11.04 10.53 -13.85
N ILE A 91 9.89 11.05 -14.27
CA ILE A 91 9.52 11.18 -15.69
C ILE A 91 9.58 12.61 -16.21
N GLY A 92 9.77 13.59 -15.32
CA GLY A 92 9.88 14.99 -15.71
C GLY A 92 10.03 15.93 -14.54
N THR A 93 9.84 17.21 -14.82
CA THR A 93 9.81 18.30 -13.83
C THR A 93 8.75 19.31 -14.27
N ILE A 94 7.86 19.71 -13.35
CA ILE A 94 6.84 20.73 -13.59
C ILE A 94 7.08 21.86 -12.60
N LYS A 95 7.30 23.09 -13.07
CA LYS A 95 7.55 24.27 -12.22
C LYS A 95 8.61 24.02 -11.11
N GLN A 96 9.69 23.31 -11.45
CA GLN A 96 10.78 22.91 -10.54
C GLN A 96 10.45 21.79 -9.55
N ALA A 97 9.21 21.30 -9.50
CA ALA A 97 8.85 20.10 -8.75
C ALA A 97 9.10 18.84 -9.62
N PRO A 98 9.82 17.82 -9.11
CA PRO A 98 10.01 16.57 -9.82
C PRO A 98 8.68 15.82 -9.93
N LEU A 99 8.43 15.23 -11.10
CA LEU A 99 7.27 14.38 -11.37
C LEU A 99 7.70 12.92 -11.38
N PHE A 100 7.06 12.10 -10.55
CA PHE A 100 7.34 10.68 -10.41
C PHE A 100 6.18 9.83 -10.95
N LEU A 101 6.55 8.69 -11.51
CA LEU A 101 5.66 7.61 -11.88
C LEU A 101 5.99 6.40 -11.02
N GLU A 102 4.96 5.78 -10.46
CA GLU A 102 5.06 4.55 -9.68
C GLU A 102 4.28 3.42 -10.35
N ALA A 103 4.85 2.22 -10.31
CA ALA A 103 4.21 0.99 -10.77
C ALA A 103 4.58 -0.17 -9.87
N GLY A 104 3.62 -1.00 -9.48
CA GLY A 104 3.85 -2.15 -8.60
C GLY A 104 2.86 -3.27 -8.85
N ILE A 105 3.31 -4.50 -8.60
CA ILE A 105 2.51 -5.72 -8.64
C ILE A 105 2.76 -6.45 -7.33
N GLY A 106 1.78 -6.43 -6.45
CA GLY A 106 1.83 -7.02 -5.12
C GLY A 106 0.93 -8.22 -4.95
N LEU A 107 0.95 -8.73 -3.73
CA LEU A 107 0.07 -9.78 -3.25
C LEU A 107 -0.74 -9.25 -2.08
N SER A 108 -2.02 -9.61 -2.04
CA SER A 108 -2.92 -9.24 -0.96
C SER A 108 -3.71 -10.43 -0.42
N LEU A 109 -4.03 -10.35 0.87
CA LEU A 109 -4.90 -11.24 1.61
C LEU A 109 -6.11 -10.45 2.10
N ILE A 110 -7.29 -10.90 1.73
CA ILE A 110 -8.59 -10.30 2.07
C ILE A 110 -9.26 -11.15 3.17
N GLU A 111 -9.93 -10.52 4.14
CA GLU A 111 -10.56 -11.24 5.25
C GLU A 111 -11.71 -12.13 4.76
N ASP A 112 -12.60 -11.60 3.92
CA ASP A 112 -13.71 -12.33 3.32
C ASP A 112 -13.49 -12.52 1.81
N THR A 113 -14.06 -13.58 1.23
CA THR A 113 -14.15 -13.70 -0.23
C THR A 113 -15.26 -12.83 -0.80
N THR A 114 -16.06 -12.16 0.03
CA THR A 114 -17.06 -11.17 -0.40
C THR A 114 -16.54 -9.76 -0.13
N PHE A 115 -16.08 -9.07 -1.18
CA PHE A 115 -15.57 -7.71 -1.10
C PHE A 115 -16.50 -6.76 -1.86
N ALA A 116 -16.99 -5.71 -1.20
CA ALA A 116 -17.87 -4.71 -1.80
C ALA A 116 -19.11 -5.31 -2.53
N GLY A 117 -19.74 -6.31 -1.91
CA GLY A 117 -20.89 -7.01 -2.49
C GLY A 117 -20.56 -7.94 -3.68
N LYS A 118 -19.27 -8.16 -3.97
CA LYS A 118 -18.79 -9.05 -5.03
C LYS A 118 -18.02 -10.23 -4.42
N ASP A 119 -18.27 -11.44 -4.93
CA ASP A 119 -17.46 -12.61 -4.59
C ASP A 119 -16.16 -12.58 -5.40
N VAL A 120 -15.03 -12.38 -4.71
CA VAL A 120 -13.67 -12.39 -5.27
C VAL A 120 -13.06 -13.79 -5.33
N SER A 121 -13.84 -14.82 -4.99
CA SER A 121 -13.54 -16.26 -5.01
C SER A 121 -12.46 -16.73 -4.05
N THR A 122 -11.36 -16.00 -3.93
CA THR A 122 -10.20 -16.37 -3.12
C THR A 122 -9.77 -15.23 -2.21
N HIS A 123 -9.31 -15.57 -1.01
CA HIS A 123 -8.72 -14.59 -0.10
C HIS A 123 -7.40 -14.00 -0.65
N TYR A 124 -6.73 -14.71 -1.55
CA TYR A 124 -5.50 -14.23 -2.20
C TYR A 124 -5.83 -13.49 -3.48
N GLN A 125 -5.36 -12.25 -3.61
CA GLN A 125 -5.50 -11.44 -4.81
C GLN A 125 -4.16 -10.80 -5.19
N PHE A 126 -4.02 -10.42 -6.46
CA PHE A 126 -2.93 -9.53 -6.88
C PHE A 126 -3.32 -8.08 -6.58
N GLU A 127 -2.32 -7.27 -6.24
CA GLU A 127 -2.48 -5.82 -6.10
C GLU A 127 -1.68 -5.10 -7.19
N ASP A 128 -2.35 -4.70 -8.25
CA ASP A 128 -1.74 -3.90 -9.32
C ASP A 128 -1.94 -2.41 -9.02
N ARG A 129 -0.86 -1.62 -9.08
CA ARG A 129 -0.92 -0.18 -8.82
C ARG A 129 -0.16 0.63 -9.85
N LEU A 130 -0.74 1.79 -10.19
CA LEU A 130 -0.11 2.86 -10.95
C LEU A 130 -0.41 4.18 -10.25
N ALA A 131 0.61 5.02 -10.07
CA ALA A 131 0.43 6.35 -9.50
C ALA A 131 1.33 7.37 -10.18
N GLY A 132 0.82 8.59 -10.36
CA GLY A 132 1.62 9.76 -10.67
C GLY A 132 1.63 10.67 -9.45
N GLN A 133 2.81 11.13 -9.03
CA GLN A 133 2.94 12.03 -7.89
C GLN A 133 3.80 13.23 -8.26
N ASP A 134 3.26 14.42 -8.02
CA ASP A 134 4.00 15.67 -7.97
C ASP A 134 4.51 15.88 -6.53
N HIS A 135 5.83 16.00 -6.38
CA HIS A 135 6.41 16.17 -5.06
C HIS A 135 6.58 17.66 -4.75
N GLU A 136 5.50 18.38 -4.39
CA GLU A 136 5.58 19.80 -4.00
C GLU A 136 6.07 20.03 -2.55
N HIS A 137 6.20 19.01 -1.70
CA HIS A 137 6.44 19.21 -0.26
C HIS A 137 7.51 18.33 0.41
N LEU A 138 8.73 18.26 -0.14
CA LEU A 138 9.90 17.74 0.62
C LEU A 138 11.15 18.64 0.58
N LEU A 139 11.06 19.88 0.08
CA LEU A 139 12.19 20.83 0.10
C LEU A 139 12.26 21.67 1.38
N THR A 140 12.01 21.06 2.54
CA THR A 140 12.44 21.60 3.84
C THR A 140 12.92 20.48 4.73
N ASN A 141 14.22 20.19 4.63
CA ASN A 141 15.11 19.88 5.75
C ASN A 141 16.51 20.36 5.37
#